data_AF-A0A679C2P1-F1
#
_entry.id   AF-A0A679C2P1-F1
#
_cell.length_a   1.000
_cell.length_b   1.000
_cell.length_c   1.000
_cell.angle_alpha   90.00
_cell.angle_beta   90.00
_cell.angle_gamma   90.00
#
_symmetry.space_group_name_H-M   'P 1'
#
loop_
_entity.id
_entity.type
_entity.pdbx_description
1 polymer ?
#
loop_
_entity_poly.entity_id
_entity_poly.type
_entity_poly.pdbx_seq_one_letter_code
_entity_poly.pdbx_strand_id
1 'polypeptide(L)'
;MRRKKIGIMDFHGSVDITDSCYDRDTWCRMNDVKIKEGQYTCMVWYQADKGECDGKPYSYRLVGIIGIYLNGVIPTQKSMKEIGSIGVDAGLAGFFHNKPDYSDEEWSAFCDRISRGDAWLTEDGFYSSSGYGDGGYGMFAYQQDDEIAALEIRFI
;
A
#
# COMPACT_ATOMS: atom_id res chain seq x y z
N MET A 1 -4.95 16.15 0.13
CA MET A 1 -4.96 14.98 1.04
C MET A 1 -4.20 15.30 2.31
N ARG A 2 -4.66 14.81 3.46
CA ARG A 2 -3.91 14.94 4.74
C ARG A 2 -2.96 13.76 4.87
N ARG A 3 -1.68 14.02 5.08
CA ARG A 3 -0.67 12.95 5.26
C ARG A 3 -0.45 12.57 6.72
N LYS A 4 -0.13 11.30 6.98
CA LYS A 4 0.25 10.76 8.29
C LYS A 4 1.43 9.80 8.11
N LYS A 5 2.46 9.95 8.93
CA LYS A 5 3.54 8.96 9.07
C LYS A 5 3.05 7.81 9.93
N ILE A 6 3.19 6.58 9.43
CA ILE A 6 2.88 5.36 10.16
C ILE A 6 4.12 4.83 10.86
N GLY A 7 5.28 4.83 10.18
CA GLY A 7 6.54 4.41 10.78
C GLY A 7 7.70 4.44 9.80
N ILE A 8 8.73 3.68 10.11
CA ILE A 8 9.93 3.47 9.28
C ILE A 8 10.16 1.96 9.18
N MET A 9 10.51 1.47 7.99
CA MET A 9 10.83 0.07 7.73
C MET A 9 11.98 -0.04 6.73
N ASP A 10 12.81 -1.05 6.92
CA ASP A 10 13.75 -1.52 5.90
C ASP A 10 13.12 -2.75 5.23
N PHE A 11 13.03 -2.72 3.90
CA PHE A 11 12.44 -3.78 3.10
C PHE A 11 13.51 -4.71 2.50
N HIS A 12 14.80 -4.44 2.77
CA HIS A 12 15.94 -5.25 2.34
C HIS A 12 16.07 -5.37 0.81
N GLY A 13 15.88 -4.25 0.10
CA GLY A 13 16.18 -4.11 -1.32
C GLY A 13 15.08 -4.59 -2.29
N SER A 14 13.98 -5.14 -1.78
CA SER A 14 12.85 -5.55 -2.62
C SER A 14 11.53 -5.56 -1.86
N VAL A 15 10.44 -5.31 -2.57
CA VAL A 15 9.08 -5.44 -2.03
C VAL A 15 8.20 -6.28 -2.91
N ASP A 16 7.30 -7.04 -2.28
CA ASP A 16 6.12 -7.56 -2.95
C ASP A 16 4.98 -6.55 -2.77
N ILE A 17 4.27 -6.27 -3.85
CA ILE A 17 3.19 -5.29 -3.87
C ILE A 17 1.90 -6.01 -4.26
N THR A 18 0.96 -6.11 -3.32
CA THR A 18 -0.21 -6.97 -3.49
C THR A 18 -1.31 -6.67 -2.48
N ASP A 19 -2.49 -7.22 -2.74
CA ASP A 19 -3.41 -7.64 -1.67
C ASP A 19 -2.83 -8.85 -0.94
N SER A 20 -2.93 -8.82 0.39
CA SER A 20 -2.44 -9.86 1.29
C SER A 20 -3.10 -11.23 1.09
N CYS A 21 -4.29 -11.30 0.48
CA CYS A 21 -4.96 -12.57 0.23
C CYS A 21 -4.40 -13.35 -0.96
N TYR A 22 -3.61 -12.72 -1.85
CA TYR A 22 -3.14 -13.36 -3.07
C TYR A 22 -1.85 -14.18 -2.87
N ASP A 23 -1.87 -15.35 -3.49
CA ASP A 23 -0.68 -16.16 -3.73
C ASP A 23 0.23 -15.53 -4.79
N ARG A 24 1.48 -15.96 -4.81
CA ARG A 24 2.56 -15.41 -5.66
C ARG A 24 2.28 -15.52 -7.15
N ASP A 25 1.64 -16.61 -7.60
CA ASP A 25 1.38 -16.88 -9.01
C ASP A 25 0.05 -16.26 -9.49
N THR A 26 -0.12 -14.97 -9.20
CA THR A 26 -1.31 -14.21 -9.61
C THR A 26 -0.89 -12.99 -10.41
N TRP A 27 -1.55 -12.77 -11.56
CA TRP A 27 -1.26 -11.66 -12.47
C TRP A 27 -1.46 -10.28 -11.85
N CYS A 28 -2.25 -10.19 -10.77
CA CYS A 28 -2.64 -8.95 -10.12
C CYS A 28 -1.74 -8.58 -8.91
N ARG A 29 -0.54 -9.17 -8.84
CA ARG A 29 0.50 -8.91 -7.84
C ARG A 29 1.82 -8.54 -8.54
N MET A 30 2.61 -7.65 -7.93
CA MET A 30 3.98 -7.37 -8.37
C MET A 30 4.97 -7.99 -7.39
N ASN A 31 5.73 -8.99 -7.83
CA ASN A 31 6.72 -9.69 -7.00
C ASN A 31 8.11 -9.08 -7.16
N ASP A 32 8.89 -9.09 -6.08
CA ASP A 32 10.33 -8.78 -6.08
C ASP A 32 10.68 -7.45 -6.79
N VAL A 33 9.86 -6.41 -6.54
CA VAL A 33 10.11 -5.07 -7.09
C VAL A 33 11.36 -4.53 -6.42
N LYS A 34 12.45 -4.45 -7.18
CA LYS A 34 13.75 -3.98 -6.69
C LYS A 34 13.68 -2.50 -6.32
N ILE A 35 14.07 -2.20 -5.10
CA ILE A 35 14.16 -0.85 -4.56
C ILE A 35 15.53 -0.64 -3.93
N LYS A 36 15.95 0.62 -3.82
CA LYS A 36 17.20 0.97 -3.18
C LYS A 36 17.21 0.48 -1.73
N GLU A 37 18.32 -0.08 -1.26
CA GLU A 37 18.44 -0.48 0.14
C GLU A 37 18.39 0.74 1.08
N GLY A 38 17.79 0.56 2.26
CA GLY A 38 17.76 1.57 3.31
C GLY A 38 16.40 1.70 3.99
N GLN A 39 16.29 2.75 4.80
CA GLN A 39 15.11 3.00 5.62
C GLN A 39 14.06 3.82 4.88
N TYR A 40 12.85 3.27 4.78
CA TYR A 40 11.72 3.90 4.13
C TYR A 40 10.74 4.45 5.17
N THR A 41 10.37 5.72 5.02
CA THR A 41 9.24 6.29 5.77
C THR A 41 7.94 5.83 5.13
N CYS A 42 7.12 5.13 5.91
CA CYS A 42 5.81 4.64 5.50
C CYS A 42 4.74 5.70 5.80
N MET A 43 4.05 6.17 4.76
CA MET A 43 3.08 7.26 4.85
C MET A 43 1.73 6.86 4.27
N VAL A 44 0.68 7.44 4.85
CA VAL A 44 -0.69 7.38 4.36
C VAL A 44 -1.14 8.78 3.99
N TRP A 45 -1.81 8.90 2.84
CA TRP A 45 -2.49 10.12 2.39
C TRP A 45 -4.00 9.90 2.42
N TYR A 46 -4.65 10.62 3.32
CA TYR A 46 -6.08 10.56 3.48
C TYR A 46 -6.81 11.55 2.58
N GLN A 47 -7.87 11.07 1.94
CA GLN A 47 -8.85 11.86 1.22
C GLN A 47 -10.13 11.96 2.05
N ALA A 48 -10.70 13.16 2.11
CA ALA A 48 -12.06 13.32 2.60
C ALA A 48 -13.00 13.20 1.41
N ASP A 49 -14.06 12.42 1.58
CA ASP A 49 -15.11 12.26 0.59
C ASP A 49 -16.48 12.50 1.21
N LYS A 50 -17.50 12.61 0.36
CA LYS A 50 -18.88 12.87 0.76
C LYS A 50 -19.78 11.79 0.19
N GLY A 51 -20.64 11.28 1.05
CA GLY A 51 -21.68 10.33 0.69
C GLY A 51 -23.03 10.82 1.16
N GLU A 52 -24.04 10.03 0.84
CA GLU A 52 -25.40 10.20 1.33
C GLU A 52 -25.84 8.90 1.98
N CYS A 53 -26.39 8.98 3.18
CA CYS A 53 -26.98 7.85 3.89
C CYS A 53 -28.37 8.28 4.37
N ASP A 54 -29.41 7.56 3.97
CA ASP A 54 -30.81 7.89 4.24
C ASP A 54 -31.19 9.34 3.90
N GLY A 55 -30.73 9.85 2.75
CA GLY A 55 -30.99 11.22 2.31
C GLY A 55 -30.21 12.30 3.06
N LYS A 56 -29.30 11.92 3.97
CA LYS A 56 -28.47 12.86 4.74
C LYS A 56 -27.02 12.84 4.25
N PRO A 57 -26.44 14.00 3.94
CA PRO A 57 -25.04 14.07 3.57
C PRO A 57 -24.17 13.70 4.78
N TYR A 58 -23.17 12.86 4.55
CA TYR A 58 -22.13 12.56 5.53
C TYR A 58 -20.76 12.69 4.89
N SER A 59 -19.76 13.07 5.68
CA SER A 59 -18.36 13.07 5.26
C SER A 59 -17.66 11.87 5.86
N TYR A 60 -16.77 11.26 5.07
CA TYR A 60 -15.95 10.15 5.51
C TYR A 60 -14.53 10.31 4.98
N ARG A 61 -13.62 9.47 5.47
CA ARG A 61 -12.21 9.53 5.15
C ARG A 61 -11.77 8.21 4.55
N LEU A 62 -11.11 8.29 3.40
CA LEU A 62 -10.53 7.16 2.69
C LEU A 62 -9.01 7.28 2.69
N VAL A 63 -8.33 6.15 2.56
CA VAL A 63 -6.90 6.13 2.22
C VAL A 63 -6.81 6.24 0.71
N GLY A 64 -6.38 7.41 0.22
CA GLY A 64 -6.22 7.65 -1.21
C GLY A 64 -4.89 7.13 -1.74
N ILE A 65 -3.83 7.20 -0.93
CA ILE A 65 -2.49 6.74 -1.29
C ILE A 65 -1.79 6.18 -0.06
N ILE A 66 -1.09 5.06 -0.23
CA ILE A 66 0.00 4.67 0.66
C ILE A 66 1.32 4.73 -0.09
N GLY A 67 2.37 5.18 0.58
CA GLY A 67 3.68 5.29 -0.04
C GLY A 67 4.83 5.03 0.91
N ILE A 68 5.90 4.47 0.36
CA ILE A 68 7.18 4.27 1.03
C ILE A 68 8.21 5.20 0.39
N TYR A 69 8.96 5.92 1.21
CA TYR A 69 9.88 6.97 0.75
C TYR A 69 11.25 6.82 1.42
N LEU A 70 12.29 6.56 0.63
CA LEU A 70 13.66 6.40 1.13
C LEU A 70 14.08 7.65 1.91
N ASN A 71 14.55 7.46 3.14
CA ASN A 71 14.97 8.52 4.06
C ASN A 71 13.91 9.62 4.29
N GLY A 72 12.63 9.32 4.01
CA GLY A 72 11.53 10.28 4.12
C GLY A 72 11.48 11.35 3.03
N VAL A 73 12.24 11.18 1.94
CA VAL A 73 12.25 12.09 0.80
C VAL A 73 11.02 11.81 -0.07
N ILE A 74 10.01 12.66 0.04
CA ILE A 74 8.76 12.54 -0.72
C ILE A 74 8.91 13.31 -2.04
N PRO A 75 8.98 12.64 -3.20
CA PRO A 75 9.05 13.29 -4.50
C PRO A 75 7.72 13.97 -4.85
N THR A 76 7.73 14.83 -5.86
CA THR A 76 6.46 15.36 -6.37
C THR A 76 5.69 14.25 -7.08
N GLN A 77 4.36 14.21 -6.95
CA GLN A 77 3.57 13.17 -7.61
C GLN A 77 3.73 13.16 -9.15
N LYS A 78 4.00 14.33 -9.75
CA LYS A 78 4.27 14.49 -11.18
C LYS A 78 5.59 13.86 -11.64
N SER A 79 6.55 13.67 -10.74
CA SER A 79 7.83 13.03 -11.06
C SER A 79 7.80 11.51 -10.87
N MET A 80 6.69 10.95 -10.38
CA MET A 80 6.52 9.51 -10.27
C MET A 80 5.92 8.95 -11.56
N LYS A 81 6.42 7.80 -12.00
CA LYS A 81 5.95 7.09 -13.20
C LYS A 81 5.15 5.87 -12.80
N GLU A 82 4.08 5.60 -13.53
CA GLU A 82 3.35 4.34 -13.37
C GLU A 82 4.22 3.17 -13.84
N ILE A 83 4.30 2.12 -13.02
CA ILE A 83 5.09 0.91 -13.29
C ILE A 83 4.23 -0.33 -13.46
N GLY A 84 2.92 -0.21 -13.24
CA GLY A 84 1.97 -1.32 -13.34
C GLY A 84 0.72 -1.05 -12.52
N SER A 85 -0.06 -2.11 -12.33
CA SER A 85 -1.24 -2.11 -11.46
C SER A 85 -1.30 -3.41 -10.66
N ILE A 86 -1.98 -3.37 -9.52
CA ILE A 86 -2.31 -4.54 -8.69
C ILE A 86 -3.81 -4.69 -8.60
N GLY A 87 -4.28 -5.91 -8.32
CA GLY A 87 -5.65 -6.18 -7.93
C GLY A 87 -5.79 -6.14 -6.41
N VAL A 88 -7.01 -5.89 -5.95
CA VAL A 88 -7.44 -5.93 -4.55
C VAL A 88 -8.81 -6.59 -4.49
N ASP A 89 -8.98 -7.51 -3.55
CA ASP A 89 -10.19 -8.35 -3.40
C ASP A 89 -10.58 -8.59 -1.93
N ALA A 90 -9.63 -8.44 -1.01
CA ALA A 90 -9.89 -8.40 0.43
C ALA A 90 -9.95 -6.95 0.96
N GLY A 91 -10.00 -5.96 0.08
CA GLY A 91 -9.96 -4.54 0.44
C GLY A 91 -8.66 -4.10 1.11
N LEU A 92 -7.57 -4.85 0.92
CA LEU A 92 -6.25 -4.63 1.51
C LEU A 92 -5.18 -4.54 0.43
N ALA A 93 -4.23 -3.63 0.58
CA ALA A 93 -3.07 -3.58 -0.30
C ALA A 93 -1.87 -2.97 0.41
N GLY A 94 -0.68 -3.42 0.04
CA GLY A 94 0.55 -2.84 0.57
C GLY A 94 1.84 -3.38 0.01
N PHE A 95 2.91 -2.98 0.70
CA PHE A 95 4.30 -3.34 0.45
C PHE A 95 4.72 -4.34 1.50
N PHE A 96 5.11 -5.54 1.07
CA PHE A 96 5.47 -6.63 1.96
C PHE A 96 6.92 -7.05 1.77
N HIS A 97 7.53 -7.52 2.84
CA HIS A 97 8.80 -8.19 2.79
C HIS A 97 8.57 -9.68 2.52
N ASN A 98 8.83 -10.13 1.28
CA ASN A 98 8.70 -11.52 0.84
C ASN A 98 7.38 -12.19 1.29
N LYS A 99 6.25 -11.68 0.80
CA LYS A 99 4.92 -12.15 1.21
C LYS A 99 4.73 -13.62 0.83
N PRO A 100 4.49 -14.53 1.78
CA PRO A 100 4.23 -15.94 1.48
C PRO A 100 2.81 -16.14 0.91
N ASP A 101 2.58 -17.34 0.40
CA ASP A 101 1.25 -17.88 0.12
C ASP A 101 0.69 -18.37 1.46
N TYR A 102 -0.45 -17.82 1.89
CA TYR A 102 -1.00 -18.13 3.22
C TYR A 102 -1.89 -19.37 3.15
N SER A 103 -1.80 -20.26 4.14
CA SER A 103 -2.91 -21.18 4.43
C SER A 103 -4.14 -20.42 4.94
N ASP A 104 -5.31 -21.08 4.96
CA ASP A 104 -6.54 -20.50 5.52
C ASP A 104 -6.34 -20.05 6.98
N GLU A 105 -5.60 -20.81 7.79
CA GLU A 105 -5.29 -20.47 9.17
C GLU A 105 -4.36 -19.25 9.27
N GLU A 106 -3.33 -19.18 8.43
CA GLU A 106 -2.40 -18.04 8.39
C GLU A 106 -3.11 -16.77 7.92
N TRP A 107 -4.01 -16.90 6.94
CA TRP A 107 -4.85 -15.81 6.47
C TRP A 107 -5.81 -15.31 7.56
N SER A 108 -6.47 -16.24 8.27
CA SER A 108 -7.33 -15.88 9.40
C SER A 108 -6.54 -15.15 10.49
N ALA A 109 -5.35 -15.64 10.84
CA ALA A 109 -4.49 -15.00 11.83
C ALA A 109 -3.99 -13.62 11.36
N PHE A 110 -3.70 -13.46 10.06
CA PHE A 110 -3.39 -12.17 9.48
C PHE A 110 -4.57 -11.19 9.63
N CYS A 111 -5.78 -11.61 9.27
CA CYS A 111 -7.01 -10.81 9.40
C CYS A 111 -7.26 -10.35 10.85
N ASP A 112 -7.08 -11.25 11.83
CA ASP A 112 -7.27 -10.92 13.24
C ASP A 112 -6.32 -9.82 13.73
N ARG A 113 -5.06 -9.83 13.25
CA ARG A 113 -4.04 -8.80 13.58
C ARG A 113 -4.41 -7.41 13.08
N ILE A 114 -5.23 -7.31 12.03
CA ILE A 114 -5.51 -6.05 11.30
C ILE A 114 -6.96 -5.58 11.50
N SER A 115 -7.62 -6.07 12.54
CA SER A 115 -9.04 -5.84 12.82
C SER A 115 -9.45 -4.39 13.12
N ARG A 116 -8.50 -3.48 13.40
CA ARG A 116 -8.79 -2.07 13.69
C ARG A 116 -7.77 -1.13 13.06
N GLY A 117 -8.26 -0.17 12.28
CA GLY A 117 -7.45 0.87 11.66
C GLY A 117 -7.68 0.95 10.16
N ASP A 118 -6.93 1.84 9.53
CA ASP A 118 -6.92 2.03 8.08
C ASP A 118 -5.54 1.73 7.46
N ALA A 119 -4.49 1.66 8.27
CA ALA A 119 -3.14 1.29 7.84
C ALA A 119 -2.32 0.69 8.98
N TRP A 120 -1.46 -0.27 8.65
CA TRP A 120 -0.66 -1.04 9.60
C TRP A 120 0.77 -1.16 9.11
N LEU A 121 1.70 -1.14 10.07
CA LEU A 121 3.10 -1.44 9.87
C LEU A 121 3.46 -2.58 10.84
N THR A 122 3.73 -3.76 10.30
CA THR A 122 4.06 -4.98 11.06
C THR A 122 5.42 -5.51 10.62
N GLU A 123 5.89 -6.63 11.16
CA GLU A 123 7.08 -7.31 10.64
C GLU A 123 6.94 -7.74 9.17
N ASP A 124 5.71 -8.00 8.71
CA ASP A 124 5.44 -8.50 7.35
C ASP A 124 5.49 -7.38 6.30
N GLY A 125 5.23 -6.12 6.69
CA GLY A 125 5.19 -5.01 5.75
C GLY A 125 4.37 -3.81 6.19
N PHE A 126 4.07 -2.95 5.20
CA PHE A 126 3.25 -1.75 5.32
C PHE A 126 2.06 -1.83 4.37
N TYR A 127 0.85 -1.88 4.91
CA TYR A 127 -0.37 -2.09 4.13
C TYR A 127 -1.55 -1.31 4.71
N SER A 128 -2.61 -1.15 3.91
CA SER A 128 -3.80 -0.39 4.27
C SER A 128 -5.07 -1.01 3.74
N SER A 129 -6.18 -0.70 4.41
CA SER A 129 -7.49 -0.82 3.81
C SER A 129 -7.91 0.54 3.26
N SER A 130 -8.16 0.61 1.95
CA SER A 130 -8.35 1.88 1.25
C SER A 130 -9.72 2.52 1.54
N GLY A 131 -10.72 1.65 1.70
CA GLY A 131 -12.14 2.00 1.72
C GLY A 131 -12.75 2.22 0.33
N TYR A 132 -11.99 2.03 -0.76
CA TYR A 132 -12.51 2.01 -2.14
C TYR A 132 -13.02 0.63 -2.57
N GLY A 133 -12.63 -0.43 -1.83
CA GLY A 133 -13.06 -1.81 -2.10
C GLY A 133 -12.23 -2.48 -3.19
N ASP A 134 -12.83 -3.49 -3.81
CA ASP A 134 -12.14 -4.37 -4.77
C ASP A 134 -11.94 -3.68 -6.11
N GLY A 135 -10.81 -3.95 -6.77
CA GLY A 135 -10.48 -3.31 -8.04
C GLY A 135 -9.01 -3.35 -8.41
N GLY A 136 -8.70 -2.73 -9.55
CA GLY A 136 -7.35 -2.52 -10.05
C GLY A 136 -6.81 -1.14 -9.65
N TYR A 137 -5.62 -1.09 -9.06
CA TYR A 137 -5.02 0.15 -8.56
C TYR A 137 -3.62 0.37 -9.11
N GLY A 138 -3.33 1.62 -9.46
CA GLY A 138 -2.10 2.02 -10.12
C GLY A 138 -0.91 2.07 -9.16
N MET A 139 0.22 1.58 -9.65
CA MET A 139 1.50 1.55 -8.93
C MET A 139 2.47 2.56 -9.51
N PHE A 140 2.99 3.45 -8.67
CA PHE A 140 3.85 4.55 -9.10
C PHE A 140 5.22 4.46 -8.42
N ALA A 141 6.28 4.68 -9.19
CA ALA A 141 7.65 4.69 -8.71
C ALA A 141 8.33 6.03 -8.99
N TYR A 142 9.21 6.42 -8.07
CA TYR A 142 10.21 7.45 -8.30
C TYR A 142 11.60 6.83 -8.30
N GLN A 143 12.37 7.15 -9.33
CA GLN A 143 13.74 6.67 -9.47
C GLN A 143 14.75 7.76 -9.08
N GLN A 144 15.80 7.35 -8.39
CA GLN A 144 16.97 8.14 -8.09
C GLN A 144 18.20 7.29 -8.41
N ASP A 145 19.10 7.80 -9.24
CA ASP A 145 20.30 7.09 -9.69
C ASP A 145 19.97 5.71 -10.31
N ASP A 146 18.93 5.66 -11.15
CA ASP A 146 18.38 4.46 -11.80
C ASP A 146 17.80 3.37 -10.87
N GLU A 147 17.74 3.64 -9.56
CA GLU A 147 17.11 2.76 -8.55
C GLU A 147 15.78 3.34 -8.07
N ILE A 148 14.80 2.49 -7.73
CA ILE A 148 13.54 2.95 -7.14
C ILE A 148 13.79 3.42 -5.71
N ALA A 149 13.51 4.69 -5.43
CA ALA A 149 13.68 5.33 -4.11
C ALA A 149 12.34 5.70 -3.45
N ALA A 150 11.23 5.63 -4.18
CA ALA A 150 9.90 5.70 -3.59
C ALA A 150 8.87 4.92 -4.41
N LEU A 151 7.87 4.37 -3.72
CA LEU A 151 6.72 3.70 -4.31
C LEU A 151 5.41 4.23 -3.71
N GLU A 152 4.36 4.28 -4.53
CA GLU A 152 3.00 4.64 -4.14
C GLU A 152 1.98 3.66 -4.74
N ILE A 153 1.06 3.16 -3.91
CA ILE A 153 -0.22 2.59 -4.36
C ILE A 153 -1.23 3.73 -4.36
N ARG A 154 -1.85 4.01 -5.51
CA ARG A 154 -2.89 5.06 -5.62
C ARG A 154 -4.24 4.41 -5.84
N PHE A 155 -5.16 4.65 -4.90
CA PHE A 155 -6.52 4.11 -4.91
C PHE A 155 -7.53 5.04 -5.61
N ILE A 156 -7.04 6.13 -6.23
CA ILE A 156 -7.83 7.22 -6.83
C ILE A 156 -7.44 7.47 -8.29
#